data_AF-A0A2D5KG11-F1
#
_entry.id   AF-A0A2D5KG11-F1
#
_cell.length_a   1.000
_cell.length_b   1.000
_cell.length_c   1.000
_cell.angle_alpha   90.00
_cell.angle_beta   90.00
_cell.angle_gamma   90.00
#
_symmetry.space_group_name_H-M   'P 1'
#
loop_
_entity.id
_entity.type
_entity.pdbx_description
1 polymer ?
#
loop_
_entity_poly.entity_id
_entity_poly.type
_entity_poly.pdbx_seq_one_letter_code
_entity_poly.pdbx_strand_id
1 'polypeptide(L)'
;MNPKQLVRLSNIIGIIAIVLLIYWVFTFITIEVFGLKVFRENLTETFYMSVLGILALMAGALIINIMFNLTRIAQKHNQDDLTTKTGKKVGWILLASFPILLIILFGGDYLTSKKKERLLVESAKSIIEVNTKKSDHLVKYEFDEEWIIETEEILEILSKTDDNFPHISILVKDSIDGEPVFLGFRAYYSGNLTDTIPPVKKTFITKTTQPERDYLNNVFENGNEDYRYSSHDGRYELFYPFFKGQKRIVIYFSEYQRYGKIGS
;
A
#
# COMPACT_ATOMS: atom_id res chain seq x y z
N MET A 1 29.30 16.45 36.05
CA MET A 1 28.05 15.80 36.50
C MET A 1 28.38 14.88 37.67
N ASN A 2 27.61 14.89 38.75
CA ASN A 2 27.86 13.99 39.89
C ASN A 2 27.51 12.53 39.50
N PRO A 3 28.29 11.51 39.88
CA PRO A 3 27.96 10.09 39.65
C PRO A 3 26.49 9.71 39.95
N LYS A 4 25.89 10.27 41.02
CA LYS A 4 24.46 10.06 41.34
C LYS A 4 23.51 10.58 40.25
N GLN A 5 23.82 11.72 39.65
CA GLN A 5 23.03 12.31 38.56
C GLN A 5 23.14 11.49 37.28
N LEU A 6 24.33 10.91 37.02
CA LEU A 6 24.62 10.11 35.84
C LEU A 6 23.86 8.77 35.87
N VAL A 7 23.81 8.12 37.05
CA VAL A 7 22.96 6.93 37.29
C VAL A 7 21.47 7.25 37.13
N ARG A 8 21.01 8.38 37.68
CA ARG A 8 19.59 8.78 37.55
C ARG A 8 19.20 9.03 36.10
N LEU A 9 20.06 9.73 35.34
CA LEU A 9 19.85 9.98 33.92
C LEU A 9 19.83 8.67 33.14
N SER A 10 20.74 7.75 33.43
CA SER A 10 20.79 6.43 32.81
C SER A 10 19.52 5.62 33.03
N ASN A 11 19.00 5.58 34.27
CA ASN A 11 17.72 4.94 34.57
C ASN A 11 16.55 5.56 33.80
N ILE A 12 16.53 6.88 33.65
CA ILE A 12 15.49 7.58 32.86
C ILE A 12 15.60 7.18 31.37
N ILE A 13 16.80 7.19 30.80
CA ILE A 13 17.03 6.79 29.40
C ILE A 13 16.59 5.33 29.20
N GLY A 14 16.94 4.42 30.11
CA GLY A 14 16.53 3.02 30.05
C GLY A 14 15.00 2.86 30.06
N ILE A 15 14.30 3.57 30.94
CA ILE A 15 12.83 3.53 31.01
C ILE A 15 12.21 4.08 29.72
N ILE A 16 12.70 5.22 29.21
CA ILE A 16 12.21 5.81 27.96
C ILE A 16 12.45 4.85 26.78
N ALA A 17 13.61 4.22 26.71
CA ALA A 17 13.94 3.27 25.65
C ALA A 17 13.00 2.05 25.67
N ILE A 18 12.68 1.50 26.84
CA ILE A 18 11.68 0.42 26.99
C ILE A 18 10.30 0.89 26.50
N VAL A 19 9.87 2.08 26.89
CA VAL A 19 8.57 2.63 26.48
C VAL A 19 8.53 2.82 24.96
N LEU A 20 9.59 3.38 24.35
CA LEU A 20 9.71 3.53 22.90
C LEU A 20 9.65 2.18 22.18
N LEU A 21 10.34 1.15 22.71
CA LEU A 21 10.28 -0.21 22.15
C LEU A 21 8.85 -0.73 22.13
N ILE A 22 8.08 -0.55 23.21
CA ILE A 22 6.69 -0.99 23.30
C ILE A 22 5.84 -0.28 22.23
N TYR A 23 5.94 1.04 22.10
CA TYR A 23 5.22 1.78 21.05
C TYR A 23 5.60 1.34 19.65
N TRP A 24 6.88 1.04 19.45
CA TRP A 24 7.36 0.63 18.14
C TRP A 24 6.88 -0.76 17.75
N VAL A 25 6.95 -1.72 18.67
CA VAL A 25 6.39 -3.07 18.49
C VAL A 25 4.88 -2.98 18.25
N PHE A 26 4.15 -2.16 19.02
CA PHE A 26 2.72 -1.95 18.80
C PHE A 26 2.40 -1.38 17.42
N THR A 27 3.15 -0.36 17.00
CA THR A 27 3.00 0.27 15.68
C THR A 27 3.26 -0.73 14.57
N PHE A 28 4.34 -1.49 14.66
CA PHE A 28 4.71 -2.53 13.70
C PHE A 28 3.64 -3.62 13.58
N ILE A 29 3.19 -4.17 14.72
CA ILE A 29 2.12 -5.18 14.74
C ILE A 29 0.83 -4.62 14.12
N THR A 30 0.46 -3.38 14.45
CA THR A 30 -0.74 -2.74 13.89
C THR A 30 -0.62 -2.61 12.37
N ILE A 31 0.53 -2.14 11.88
CA ILE A 31 0.78 -1.99 10.44
C ILE A 31 0.68 -3.35 9.73
N GLU A 32 1.29 -4.40 10.27
CA GLU A 32 1.29 -5.74 9.67
C GLU A 32 -0.08 -6.42 9.73
N VAL A 33 -0.76 -6.37 10.88
CA VAL A 33 -2.07 -7.05 11.08
C VAL A 33 -3.17 -6.39 10.27
N PHE A 34 -3.18 -5.07 10.17
CA PHE A 34 -4.20 -4.32 9.43
C PHE A 34 -3.77 -3.95 8.01
N GLY A 35 -2.54 -4.27 7.60
CA GLY A 35 -2.02 -3.95 6.27
C GLY A 35 -1.92 -2.45 5.97
N LEU A 36 -1.59 -1.64 6.98
CA LEU A 36 -1.60 -0.16 6.86
C LEU A 36 -0.42 0.35 6.03
N LYS A 37 -0.68 1.29 5.12
CA LYS A 37 0.29 1.84 4.16
C LYS A 37 0.97 3.12 4.66
N VAL A 38 1.44 3.12 5.90
CA VAL A 38 2.10 4.28 6.52
C VAL A 38 3.63 4.09 6.48
N PHE A 39 4.40 5.10 6.06
CA PHE A 39 5.88 5.07 5.99
C PHE A 39 6.47 4.03 5.00
N ARG A 40 5.95 4.06 3.77
CA ARG A 40 6.20 3.17 2.63
C ARG A 40 7.67 2.91 2.25
N GLU A 41 8.56 3.90 2.38
CA GLU A 41 9.97 3.76 1.98
C GLU A 41 10.79 3.43 3.22
N ASN A 42 11.46 2.27 3.19
CA ASN A 42 12.38 1.80 4.22
C ASN A 42 11.71 1.50 5.58
N LEU A 43 10.42 1.15 5.65
CA LEU A 43 9.76 0.84 6.94
C LEU A 43 10.48 -0.28 7.69
N THR A 44 10.76 -1.39 7.00
CA THR A 44 11.48 -2.54 7.57
C THR A 44 12.90 -2.18 7.99
N GLU A 45 13.63 -1.43 7.17
CA GLU A 45 14.99 -0.99 7.49
C GLU A 45 15.00 0.00 8.65
N THR A 46 14.09 0.98 8.63
CA THR A 46 13.86 1.94 9.71
C THR A 46 13.45 1.21 10.98
N PHE A 47 12.64 0.15 10.88
CA PHE A 47 12.27 -0.70 12.01
C PHE A 47 13.50 -1.39 12.60
N TYR A 48 14.32 -2.07 11.79
CA TYR A 48 15.51 -2.72 12.30
C TYR A 48 16.52 -1.72 12.89
N MET A 49 16.77 -0.60 12.20
CA MET A 49 17.69 0.44 12.66
C MET A 49 17.23 1.10 13.95
N SER A 50 15.92 1.36 14.10
CA SER A 50 15.37 1.94 15.33
C SER A 50 15.38 0.94 16.48
N VAL A 51 15.06 -0.35 16.25
CA VAL A 51 15.17 -1.39 17.29
C VAL A 51 16.63 -1.53 17.73
N LEU A 52 17.58 -1.60 16.79
CA LEU A 52 19.02 -1.65 17.10
C LEU A 52 19.47 -0.42 17.88
N GLY A 53 19.04 0.78 17.48
CA GLY A 53 19.35 2.03 18.19
C GLY A 53 18.78 2.05 19.61
N ILE A 54 17.54 1.61 19.82
CA ILE A 54 16.91 1.49 21.14
C ILE A 54 17.68 0.49 22.01
N LEU A 55 18.04 -0.68 21.47
CA LEU A 55 18.81 -1.69 22.19
C LEU A 55 20.22 -1.18 22.55
N ALA A 56 20.88 -0.44 21.66
CA ALA A 56 22.18 0.18 21.94
C ALA A 56 22.07 1.21 23.07
N LEU A 57 21.03 2.04 23.08
CA LEU A 57 20.76 2.98 24.18
C LEU A 57 20.49 2.26 25.51
N MET A 58 19.70 1.18 25.49
CA MET A 58 19.45 0.35 26.68
C MET A 58 20.75 -0.28 27.22
N ALA A 59 21.59 -0.83 26.34
CA ALA A 59 22.86 -1.43 26.72
C ALA A 59 23.82 -0.39 27.31
N GLY A 60 23.96 0.77 26.68
CA GLY A 60 24.77 1.88 27.20
C GLY A 60 24.28 2.35 28.57
N ALA A 61 22.96 2.49 28.74
CA ALA A 61 22.36 2.85 30.01
C ALA A 61 22.63 1.79 31.10
N LEU A 62 22.51 0.50 30.77
CA LEU A 62 22.82 -0.59 31.68
C LEU A 62 24.29 -0.57 32.12
N ILE A 63 25.23 -0.41 31.19
CA ILE A 63 26.68 -0.36 31.47
C ILE A 63 27.00 0.79 32.43
N ILE A 64 26.47 1.99 32.15
CA ILE A 64 26.61 3.16 33.03
C ILE A 64 26.06 2.86 34.43
N ASN A 65 24.85 2.28 34.50
CA ASN A 65 24.24 1.93 35.77
C ASN A 65 25.09 0.93 36.55
N ILE A 66 25.59 -0.13 35.91
CA ILE A 66 26.44 -1.14 36.56
C ILE A 66 27.76 -0.52 37.03
N MET A 67 28.46 0.19 36.16
CA MET A 67 29.78 0.77 36.45
C MET A 67 29.71 1.74 37.64
N PHE A 68 28.75 2.66 37.65
CA PHE A 68 28.61 3.63 38.73
C PHE A 68 27.95 3.06 39.99
N ASN A 69 27.09 2.05 39.88
CA ASN A 69 26.50 1.39 41.05
C ASN A 69 27.52 0.49 41.77
N LEU A 70 28.39 -0.25 41.04
CA LEU A 70 29.51 -1.00 41.63
C LEU A 70 30.54 -0.06 42.28
N THR A 71 30.86 1.07 41.63
CA THR A 71 31.73 2.11 42.20
C THR A 71 31.16 2.70 43.49
N ARG A 72 29.83 2.85 43.56
CA ARG A 72 29.12 3.34 44.75
C ARG A 72 29.07 2.30 45.88
N ILE A 73 28.87 1.01 45.55
CA ILE A 73 28.87 -0.09 46.53
C ILE A 73 30.26 -0.22 47.19
N ALA A 74 31.34 0.05 46.44
CA ALA A 74 32.71 0.09 46.97
C ALA A 74 33.00 1.26 47.93
N GLN A 75 32.12 2.28 48.02
CA GLN A 75 32.33 3.54 48.75
C GLN A 75 31.35 3.77 49.92
N LYS A 76 30.68 2.73 50.43
CA LYS A 76 29.46 2.82 51.26
C LYS A 76 29.47 3.91 52.37
N HIS A 77 28.57 4.88 52.25
CA HIS A 77 27.71 5.32 53.36
C HIS A 77 26.37 5.91 52.87
N ASN A 78 25.34 5.57 53.66
CA ASN A 78 23.96 6.05 53.76
C ASN A 78 22.89 5.91 52.65
N GLN A 79 21.75 5.44 53.17
CA GLN A 79 20.41 5.32 52.62
C GLN A 79 19.93 6.65 52.04
N ASP A 80 19.14 6.56 50.98
CA ASP A 80 18.05 7.50 50.72
C ASP A 80 16.94 6.70 50.03
N ASP A 81 15.80 6.61 50.73
CA ASP A 81 14.53 6.16 50.17
C ASP A 81 14.12 7.07 49.02
N LEU A 82 14.00 6.51 47.83
CA LEU A 82 13.34 7.17 46.71
C LEU A 82 11.99 6.50 46.47
N THR A 83 11.07 6.66 47.41
CA THR A 83 9.64 6.51 47.11
C THR A 83 9.17 7.72 46.29
N THR A 84 9.52 7.75 45.01
CA THR A 84 8.83 8.64 44.07
C THR A 84 7.45 8.02 43.80
N LYS A 85 6.41 8.60 44.41
CA LYS A 85 5.02 8.36 44.00
C LYS A 85 4.87 8.84 42.55
N THR A 86 5.15 7.98 41.59
CA THR A 86 4.85 8.23 40.18
C THR A 86 3.33 8.36 40.08
N GLY A 87 2.85 9.56 39.78
CA GLY A 87 1.43 9.86 39.83
C GLY A 87 0.66 8.98 38.86
N LYS A 88 -0.38 8.29 39.34
CA LYS A 88 -1.29 7.43 38.54
C LYS A 88 -1.73 8.08 37.22
N LYS A 89 -1.77 9.41 37.16
CA LYS A 89 -2.08 10.22 35.96
C LYS A 89 -1.12 10.01 34.78
N VAL A 90 0.19 9.82 35.01
CA VAL A 90 1.17 9.61 33.92
C VAL A 90 0.94 8.27 33.23
N GLY A 91 0.63 7.22 33.99
CA GLY A 91 0.26 5.92 33.44
C GLY A 91 -0.99 5.98 32.57
N TRP A 92 -2.01 6.74 32.99
CA TRP A 92 -3.22 6.95 32.19
C TRP A 92 -2.95 7.71 30.88
N ILE A 93 -2.06 8.71 30.88
CA ILE A 93 -1.68 9.46 29.67
C ILE A 93 -0.96 8.53 28.68
N LEU A 94 -0.01 7.72 29.16
CA LEU A 94 0.68 6.73 28.32
C LEU A 94 -0.33 5.74 27.71
N LEU A 95 -1.25 5.21 28.51
CA LEU A 95 -2.25 4.28 28.00
C LEU A 95 -3.20 4.94 26.98
N ALA A 96 -3.60 6.19 27.20
CA ALA A 96 -4.45 6.95 26.29
C ALA A 96 -3.79 7.30 24.95
N SER A 97 -2.46 7.29 24.86
CA SER A 97 -1.76 7.58 23.60
C SER A 97 -1.80 6.45 22.57
N PHE A 98 -2.07 5.20 22.99
CA PHE A 98 -2.21 4.07 22.05
C PHE A 98 -3.39 4.27 21.07
N PRO A 99 -4.61 4.61 21.53
CA PRO A 99 -5.69 5.02 20.64
C PRO A 99 -5.33 6.17 19.70
N ILE A 100 -4.59 7.17 20.18
CA ILE A 100 -4.17 8.31 19.36
C ILE A 100 -3.25 7.84 18.23
N LEU A 101 -2.28 6.98 18.54
CA LEU A 101 -1.41 6.38 17.52
C LEU A 101 -2.20 5.57 16.49
N LEU A 102 -3.20 4.79 16.92
CA LEU A 102 -4.09 4.08 15.98
C LEU A 102 -4.77 5.06 15.03
N ILE A 103 -5.36 6.14 15.54
CA ILE A 103 -6.01 7.16 14.72
C ILE A 103 -5.04 7.75 13.70
N ILE A 104 -3.80 8.03 14.11
CA ILE A 104 -2.76 8.56 13.20
C ILE A 104 -2.40 7.53 12.13
N LEU A 105 -2.25 6.26 12.49
CA LEU A 105 -1.87 5.20 11.55
C LEU A 105 -2.98 4.95 10.51
N PHE A 106 -4.22 4.74 10.97
CA PHE A 106 -5.37 4.57 10.06
C PHE A 106 -5.63 5.83 9.22
N GLY A 107 -5.46 7.02 9.81
CA GLY A 107 -5.55 8.28 9.07
C GLY A 107 -4.49 8.40 7.99
N GLY A 108 -3.25 8.02 8.29
CA GLY A 108 -2.14 8.00 7.33
C GLY A 108 -2.38 7.02 6.17
N ASP A 109 -2.90 5.82 6.47
CA ASP A 109 -3.28 4.84 5.46
C ASP A 109 -4.39 5.36 4.54
N TYR A 110 -5.44 5.92 5.13
CA TYR A 110 -6.56 6.51 4.38
C TYR A 110 -6.10 7.61 3.43
N LEU A 111 -5.28 8.56 3.92
CA LEU A 111 -4.73 9.64 3.11
C LEU A 111 -3.83 9.11 1.98
N THR A 112 -3.05 8.06 2.25
CA THR A 112 -2.19 7.41 1.25
C THR A 112 -3.02 6.74 0.16
N SER A 113 -4.05 5.99 0.53
CA SER A 113 -4.98 5.37 -0.42
C SER A 113 -5.70 6.42 -1.26
N LYS A 114 -6.23 7.50 -0.64
CA LYS A 114 -6.89 8.59 -1.37
C LYS A 114 -5.96 9.33 -2.32
N LYS A 115 -4.70 9.54 -1.94
CA LYS A 115 -3.70 10.12 -2.85
C LYS A 115 -3.47 9.21 -4.06
N LYS A 116 -3.36 7.90 -3.86
CA LYS A 116 -3.16 6.93 -4.95
C LYS A 116 -4.39 6.81 -5.86
N GLU A 117 -5.59 6.77 -5.28
CA GLU A 117 -6.86 6.83 -6.03
C GLU A 117 -6.91 8.05 -6.95
N ARG A 118 -6.60 9.24 -6.42
CA ARG A 118 -6.58 10.48 -7.22
C ARG A 118 -5.60 10.40 -8.38
N LEU A 119 -4.38 9.92 -8.13
CA LEU A 119 -3.37 9.76 -9.18
C LEU A 119 -3.85 8.80 -10.28
N LEU A 120 -4.39 7.62 -9.92
CA LEU A 120 -4.89 6.66 -10.90
C LEU A 120 -6.06 7.23 -11.72
N VAL A 121 -6.96 7.98 -11.10
CA VAL A 121 -8.08 8.65 -11.78
C VAL A 121 -7.59 9.76 -12.71
N GLU A 122 -6.66 10.60 -12.26
CA GLU A 122 -6.05 11.66 -13.08
C GLU A 122 -5.34 11.07 -14.30
N SER A 123 -4.57 10.01 -14.10
CA SER A 123 -3.90 9.34 -15.19
C SER A 123 -4.93 8.69 -16.14
N ALA A 124 -6.00 8.06 -15.64
CA ALA A 124 -7.06 7.49 -16.49
C ALA A 124 -7.71 8.54 -17.39
N LYS A 125 -7.99 9.74 -16.84
CA LYS A 125 -8.49 10.89 -17.61
C LYS A 125 -7.51 11.33 -18.68
N SER A 126 -6.22 11.40 -18.35
CA SER A 126 -5.17 11.77 -19.31
C SER A 126 -5.15 10.86 -20.53
N ILE A 127 -5.33 9.54 -20.36
CA ILE A 127 -5.42 8.58 -21.48
C ILE A 127 -6.56 8.94 -22.43
N ILE A 128 -7.71 9.32 -21.88
CA ILE A 128 -8.92 9.62 -22.64
C ILE A 128 -8.82 10.97 -23.34
N GLU A 129 -8.39 12.01 -22.62
CA GLU A 129 -8.46 13.40 -23.04
C GLU A 129 -7.28 13.81 -23.94
N VAL A 130 -6.06 13.38 -23.62
CA VAL A 130 -4.85 13.80 -24.34
C VAL A 130 -4.69 13.03 -25.66
N ASN A 131 -5.23 11.81 -25.72
CA ASN A 131 -4.99 10.90 -26.84
C ASN A 131 -6.27 10.45 -27.52
N THR A 132 -7.08 11.42 -27.96
CA THR A 132 -8.40 11.21 -28.58
C THR A 132 -8.41 10.15 -29.69
N LYS A 133 -7.35 10.07 -30.50
CA LYS A 133 -7.23 9.02 -31.53
C LYS A 133 -7.08 7.61 -30.95
N LYS A 134 -6.25 7.46 -29.91
CA LYS A 134 -6.04 6.17 -29.24
C LYS A 134 -7.29 5.77 -28.45
N SER A 135 -7.88 6.69 -27.68
CA SER A 135 -9.12 6.40 -26.93
C SER A 135 -10.30 6.04 -27.86
N ASP A 136 -10.35 6.61 -29.06
CA ASP A 136 -11.31 6.25 -30.11
C ASP A 136 -11.14 4.82 -30.63
N HIS A 137 -9.90 4.33 -30.75
CA HIS A 137 -9.62 2.94 -31.09
C HIS A 137 -10.10 2.00 -29.99
N LEU A 138 -9.68 2.27 -28.75
CA LEU A 138 -10.00 1.42 -27.60
C LEU A 138 -11.50 1.24 -27.41
N VAL A 139 -12.30 2.30 -27.57
CA VAL A 139 -13.75 2.22 -27.38
C VAL A 139 -14.46 1.54 -28.55
N LYS A 140 -13.84 1.47 -29.73
CA LYS A 140 -14.39 0.79 -30.92
C LYS A 140 -14.02 -0.69 -30.94
N TYR A 141 -14.13 -1.35 -29.80
CA TYR A 141 -13.87 -2.78 -29.65
C TYR A 141 -14.53 -3.64 -30.74
N GLU A 142 -13.72 -4.47 -31.36
CA GLU A 142 -14.09 -5.61 -32.19
C GLU A 142 -13.10 -6.75 -31.88
N PHE A 143 -13.58 -8.00 -31.85
CA PHE A 143 -12.71 -9.15 -31.57
C PHE A 143 -12.01 -9.61 -32.85
N ASP A 144 -11.05 -8.81 -33.30
CA ASP A 144 -10.17 -9.11 -34.42
C ASP A 144 -8.70 -8.83 -34.06
N GLU A 145 -7.78 -9.38 -34.83
CA GLU A 145 -6.36 -9.31 -34.51
C GLU A 145 -5.77 -7.90 -34.68
N GLU A 146 -6.28 -7.11 -35.63
CA GLU A 146 -5.84 -5.72 -35.85
C GLU A 146 -6.18 -4.87 -34.62
N TRP A 147 -7.41 -4.96 -34.12
CA TRP A 147 -7.83 -4.26 -32.92
C TRP A 147 -7.02 -4.67 -31.70
N ILE A 148 -6.74 -5.96 -31.55
CA ILE A 148 -5.96 -6.51 -30.42
C ILE A 148 -4.53 -5.97 -30.43
N ILE A 149 -3.85 -6.02 -31.56
CA ILE A 149 -2.45 -5.57 -31.70
C ILE A 149 -2.35 -4.06 -31.52
N GLU A 150 -3.23 -3.27 -32.15
CA GLU A 150 -3.23 -1.82 -31.94
C GLU A 150 -3.54 -1.45 -30.48
N THR A 151 -4.46 -2.18 -29.83
CA THR A 151 -4.74 -1.99 -28.39
C THR A 151 -3.51 -2.29 -27.55
N GLU A 152 -2.81 -3.38 -27.83
CA GLU A 152 -1.56 -3.74 -27.15
C GLU A 152 -0.52 -2.61 -27.25
N GLU A 153 -0.24 -2.12 -28.47
CA GLU A 153 0.74 -1.06 -28.70
C GLU A 153 0.37 0.22 -27.95
N ILE A 154 -0.92 0.58 -27.94
CA ILE A 154 -1.42 1.71 -27.17
C ILE A 154 -1.12 1.52 -25.69
N LEU A 155 -1.45 0.36 -25.13
CA LEU A 155 -1.25 0.05 -23.72
C LEU A 155 0.24 -0.03 -23.35
N GLU A 156 1.08 -0.55 -24.23
CA GLU A 156 2.52 -0.64 -24.02
C GLU A 156 3.14 0.77 -23.91
N ILE A 157 2.81 1.66 -24.85
CA ILE A 157 3.29 3.04 -24.82
C ILE A 157 2.80 3.74 -23.55
N LEU A 158 1.53 3.58 -23.18
CA LEU A 158 0.97 4.20 -21.97
C LEU A 158 1.67 3.70 -20.70
N SER A 159 1.90 2.39 -20.58
CA SER A 159 2.59 1.81 -19.43
C SER A 159 4.04 2.27 -19.28
N LYS A 160 4.69 2.65 -20.40
CA LYS A 160 6.06 3.18 -20.42
C LYS A 160 6.15 4.70 -20.25
N THR A 161 5.03 5.42 -20.36
CA THR A 161 5.02 6.90 -20.33
C THR A 161 4.61 7.47 -18.97
N ASP A 162 3.91 6.71 -18.13
CA ASP A 162 3.48 7.14 -16.80
C ASP A 162 3.77 6.04 -15.76
N ASP A 163 4.64 6.35 -14.81
CA ASP A 163 5.06 5.44 -13.73
C ASP A 163 3.90 5.01 -12.80
N ASN A 164 2.75 5.69 -12.87
CA ASN A 164 1.55 5.27 -12.15
C ASN A 164 0.81 4.10 -12.82
N PHE A 165 1.24 3.66 -14.01
CA PHE A 165 0.58 2.66 -14.84
C PHE A 165 1.39 1.39 -15.13
N PRO A 166 1.91 0.68 -14.12
CA PRO A 166 2.70 -0.51 -14.38
C PRO A 166 1.87 -1.62 -15.05
N HIS A 167 0.57 -1.74 -14.74
CA HIS A 167 -0.32 -2.70 -15.39
C HIS A 167 -1.67 -2.07 -15.73
N ILE A 168 -1.88 -1.87 -17.03
CA ILE A 168 -3.12 -1.41 -17.62
C ILE A 168 -3.74 -2.51 -18.47
N SER A 169 -5.07 -2.60 -18.46
CA SER A 169 -5.80 -3.44 -19.39
C SER A 169 -7.13 -2.81 -19.78
N ILE A 170 -7.63 -3.17 -20.96
CA ILE A 170 -8.96 -2.81 -21.41
C ILE A 170 -9.88 -3.99 -21.18
N LEU A 171 -10.94 -3.76 -20.41
CA LEU A 171 -12.01 -4.72 -20.19
C LEU A 171 -13.18 -4.38 -21.09
N VAL A 172 -13.75 -5.41 -21.71
CA VAL A 172 -14.94 -5.34 -22.56
C VAL A 172 -15.89 -6.46 -22.21
N LYS A 173 -17.18 -6.28 -22.53
CA LYS A 173 -18.19 -7.33 -22.43
C LYS A 173 -18.38 -7.97 -23.80
N ASP A 174 -18.37 -9.30 -23.84
CA ASP A 174 -18.58 -10.10 -25.05
C ASP A 174 -19.30 -11.42 -24.69
N SER A 175 -19.45 -12.33 -25.64
CA SER A 175 -20.02 -13.65 -25.46
C SER A 175 -19.16 -14.75 -26.11
N ILE A 176 -19.11 -15.90 -25.43
CA ILE A 176 -18.56 -17.16 -25.93
C ILE A 176 -19.66 -18.21 -25.81
N ASP A 177 -20.01 -18.86 -26.91
CA ASP A 177 -21.04 -19.91 -26.95
C ASP A 177 -22.42 -19.45 -26.39
N GLY A 178 -22.72 -18.15 -26.47
CA GLY A 178 -23.96 -17.55 -25.95
C GLY A 178 -23.89 -17.07 -24.49
N GLU A 179 -22.82 -17.42 -23.77
CA GLU A 179 -22.61 -17.00 -22.39
C GLU A 179 -21.90 -15.65 -22.32
N PRO A 180 -22.37 -14.68 -21.52
CA PRO A 180 -21.70 -13.39 -21.36
C PRO A 180 -20.40 -13.53 -20.57
N VAL A 181 -19.33 -12.95 -21.09
CA VAL A 181 -18.00 -12.96 -20.48
C VAL A 181 -17.38 -11.57 -20.52
N PHE A 182 -16.39 -11.36 -19.65
CA PHE A 182 -15.51 -10.19 -19.72
C PHE A 182 -14.17 -10.59 -20.30
N LEU A 183 -13.75 -9.89 -21.35
CA LEU A 183 -12.43 -10.05 -21.95
C LEU A 183 -11.53 -8.92 -21.48
N GLY A 184 -10.25 -9.22 -21.25
CA GLY A 184 -9.24 -8.26 -20.83
C GLY A 184 -8.03 -8.28 -21.75
N PHE A 185 -7.69 -7.12 -22.31
CA PHE A 185 -6.58 -6.94 -23.23
C PHE A 185 -5.46 -6.17 -22.52
N ARG A 186 -4.23 -6.68 -22.62
CA ARG A 186 -3.03 -6.15 -21.94
C ARG A 186 -1.95 -5.84 -22.97
N ALA A 187 -0.90 -5.15 -22.54
CA ALA A 187 0.29 -4.83 -23.34
C ALA A 187 1.21 -6.05 -23.63
N TYR A 188 0.67 -7.27 -23.68
CA TYR A 188 1.45 -8.47 -23.96
C TYR A 188 0.58 -9.51 -24.67
N TYR A 189 0.44 -9.37 -25.98
CA TYR A 189 -0.14 -10.36 -26.87
C TYR A 189 0.99 -10.91 -27.76
N SER A 190 1.16 -12.23 -27.75
CA SER A 190 2.29 -12.88 -28.45
C SER A 190 1.97 -13.25 -29.90
N GLY A 191 0.80 -12.88 -30.42
CA GLY A 191 0.40 -13.15 -31.80
C GLY A 191 0.98 -12.14 -32.79
N ASN A 192 0.83 -12.42 -34.08
CA ASN A 192 1.35 -11.58 -35.15
C ASN A 192 0.36 -11.63 -36.31
N LEU A 193 0.14 -10.52 -37.01
CA LEU A 193 -0.71 -10.44 -38.22
C LEU A 193 -0.33 -11.44 -39.34
N THR A 194 0.85 -12.04 -39.28
CA THR A 194 1.32 -13.09 -40.21
C THR A 194 1.09 -14.51 -39.70
N ASP A 195 0.55 -14.68 -38.49
CA ASP A 195 0.18 -15.98 -37.94
C ASP A 195 -1.03 -16.54 -38.71
N THR A 196 -1.04 -17.85 -38.85
CA THR A 196 -2.15 -18.60 -39.45
C THR A 196 -3.21 -18.99 -38.42
N ILE A 197 -2.90 -18.83 -37.13
CA ILE A 197 -3.79 -19.17 -36.02
C ILE A 197 -4.45 -17.89 -35.51
N PRO A 198 -5.78 -17.71 -35.71
CA PRO A 198 -6.47 -16.52 -35.24
C PRO A 198 -6.56 -16.49 -33.70
N PRO A 199 -6.67 -15.30 -33.09
CA PRO A 199 -6.90 -15.16 -31.66
C PRO A 199 -8.20 -15.84 -31.23
N VAL A 200 -8.20 -16.45 -30.05
CA VAL A 200 -9.36 -17.17 -29.51
C VAL A 200 -9.86 -16.48 -28.24
N LYS A 201 -11.13 -16.04 -28.19
CA LYS A 201 -11.72 -15.30 -27.05
C LYS A 201 -11.43 -15.92 -25.68
N LYS A 202 -11.37 -17.25 -25.60
CA LYS A 202 -11.13 -18.00 -24.36
C LYS A 202 -9.80 -17.64 -23.67
N THR A 203 -8.78 -17.19 -24.41
CA THR A 203 -7.49 -16.77 -23.84
C THR A 203 -7.51 -15.38 -23.22
N PHE A 204 -8.52 -14.57 -23.55
CA PHE A 204 -8.70 -13.19 -23.07
C PHE A 204 -9.67 -13.09 -21.89
N ILE A 205 -10.29 -14.19 -21.46
CA ILE A 205 -11.27 -14.17 -20.36
C ILE A 205 -10.61 -13.64 -19.09
N THR A 206 -11.16 -12.54 -18.57
CA THR A 206 -10.75 -11.97 -17.30
C THR A 206 -11.51 -12.62 -16.15
N LYS A 207 -10.75 -13.18 -15.20
CA LYS A 207 -11.32 -13.68 -13.95
C LYS A 207 -11.74 -12.50 -13.08
N THR A 208 -12.96 -12.57 -12.58
CA THR A 208 -13.52 -11.54 -11.68
C THR A 208 -14.09 -12.15 -10.41
N THR A 209 -13.94 -11.43 -9.31
CA THR A 209 -14.72 -11.70 -8.08
C THR A 209 -16.19 -11.35 -8.29
N GLN A 210 -17.08 -11.81 -7.41
CA GLN A 210 -18.51 -11.47 -7.54
C GLN A 210 -18.75 -9.94 -7.53
N PRO A 211 -18.17 -9.16 -6.59
CA PRO A 211 -18.35 -7.71 -6.60
C PRO A 211 -17.81 -7.01 -7.85
N GLU A 212 -16.71 -7.50 -8.42
CA GLU A 212 -16.19 -7.00 -9.70
C GLU A 212 -17.16 -7.28 -10.85
N ARG A 213 -17.69 -8.50 -10.90
CA ARG A 213 -18.63 -8.95 -11.94
C ARG A 213 -19.92 -8.13 -11.90
N ASP A 214 -20.46 -7.90 -10.71
CA ASP A 214 -21.66 -7.08 -10.50
C ASP A 214 -21.43 -5.63 -10.94
N TYR A 215 -20.27 -5.06 -10.57
CA TYR A 215 -19.87 -3.73 -11.00
C TYR A 215 -19.76 -3.63 -12.53
N LEU A 216 -19.03 -4.54 -13.18
CA LEU A 216 -18.86 -4.54 -14.63
C LEU A 216 -20.20 -4.71 -15.36
N ASN A 217 -21.07 -5.61 -14.89
CA ASN A 217 -22.42 -5.74 -15.44
C ASN A 217 -23.18 -4.41 -15.36
N ASN A 218 -23.11 -3.71 -14.23
CA ASN A 218 -23.76 -2.41 -14.07
C ASN A 218 -23.21 -1.34 -15.05
N VAL A 219 -21.88 -1.33 -15.29
CA VAL A 219 -21.26 -0.45 -16.29
C VAL A 219 -21.74 -0.78 -17.70
N PHE A 220 -21.66 -2.05 -18.10
CA PHE A 220 -21.93 -2.47 -19.48
C PHE A 220 -23.41 -2.59 -19.82
N GLU A 221 -24.28 -2.85 -18.86
CA GLU A 221 -25.73 -3.01 -19.08
C GLU A 221 -26.46 -1.70 -18.78
N ASN A 222 -26.28 -1.16 -17.58
CA ASN A 222 -27.04 -0.01 -17.08
C ASN A 222 -26.38 1.34 -17.35
N GLY A 223 -25.14 1.35 -17.86
CA GLY A 223 -24.42 2.58 -18.17
C GLY A 223 -23.91 3.32 -16.93
N ASN A 224 -23.51 2.59 -15.88
CA ASN A 224 -22.89 3.20 -14.71
C ASN A 224 -21.55 3.88 -15.09
N GLU A 225 -21.46 5.19 -14.86
CA GLU A 225 -20.26 6.00 -15.12
C GLU A 225 -19.30 6.08 -13.92
N ASP A 226 -19.74 5.64 -12.75
CA ASP A 226 -18.91 5.68 -11.54
C ASP A 226 -17.73 4.70 -11.65
N TYR A 227 -16.53 5.21 -11.38
CA TYR A 227 -15.34 4.37 -11.26
C TYR A 227 -15.38 3.56 -9.95
N ARG A 228 -14.73 2.39 -9.95
CA ARG A 228 -14.53 1.57 -8.75
C ARG A 228 -13.05 1.53 -8.40
N TYR A 229 -12.71 2.02 -7.21
CA TYR A 229 -11.38 1.92 -6.63
C TYR A 229 -11.34 0.91 -5.49
N SER A 230 -10.26 0.14 -5.40
CA SER A 230 -9.97 -0.79 -4.31
C SER A 230 -8.49 -0.73 -3.95
N SER A 231 -8.18 -0.85 -2.66
CA SER A 231 -6.81 -0.75 -2.15
C SER A 231 -6.55 -1.74 -1.01
N HIS A 232 -6.55 -3.04 -1.29
CA HIS A 232 -6.42 -4.09 -0.28
C HIS A 232 -5.10 -4.87 -0.42
N ASP A 233 -4.46 -5.23 0.70
CA ASP A 233 -3.23 -6.05 0.76
C ASP A 233 -2.13 -5.61 -0.21
N GLY A 234 -2.02 -4.30 -0.39
CA GLY A 234 -1.03 -3.71 -1.28
C GLY A 234 -1.30 -3.80 -2.76
N ARG A 235 -2.45 -4.36 -3.14
CA ARG A 235 -2.99 -4.28 -4.47
C ARG A 235 -3.86 -3.03 -4.58
N TYR A 236 -3.54 -2.17 -5.54
CA TYR A 236 -4.37 -1.06 -5.95
C TYR A 236 -5.06 -1.42 -7.24
N GLU A 237 -6.36 -1.16 -7.31
CA GLU A 237 -7.17 -1.46 -8.47
C GLU A 237 -8.09 -0.29 -8.76
N LEU A 238 -8.13 0.13 -10.01
CA LEU A 238 -9.09 1.13 -10.49
C LEU A 238 -9.76 0.59 -11.73
N PHE A 239 -11.08 0.51 -11.69
CA PHE A 239 -11.93 0.28 -12.86
C PHE A 239 -12.51 1.62 -13.26
N TYR A 240 -12.09 2.13 -14.42
CA TYR A 240 -12.51 3.42 -14.93
C TYR A 240 -13.37 3.24 -16.19
N PRO A 241 -14.70 3.43 -16.11
CA PRO A 241 -15.59 3.35 -17.27
C PRO A 241 -15.26 4.44 -18.30
N PHE A 242 -15.33 4.07 -19.58
CA PHE A 242 -15.23 5.02 -20.68
C PHE A 242 -16.32 4.76 -21.71
N PHE A 243 -17.03 5.83 -22.07
CA PHE A 243 -18.20 5.80 -22.94
C PHE A 243 -17.98 6.69 -24.15
N LYS A 244 -18.33 6.18 -25.33
CA LYS A 244 -18.45 7.00 -26.55
C LYS A 244 -19.70 6.58 -27.31
N GLY A 245 -20.77 7.34 -27.12
CA GLY A 245 -22.09 6.98 -27.63
C GLY A 245 -22.60 5.69 -26.97
N GLN A 246 -22.92 4.68 -27.77
CA GLN A 246 -23.35 3.37 -27.27
C GLN A 246 -22.18 2.42 -26.94
N LYS A 247 -20.95 2.78 -27.34
CA LYS A 247 -19.77 1.95 -27.10
C LYS A 247 -19.22 2.19 -25.70
N ARG A 248 -18.82 1.09 -25.03
CA ARG A 248 -18.45 1.06 -23.61
C ARG A 248 -17.22 0.19 -23.45
N ILE A 249 -16.25 0.67 -22.68
CA ILE A 249 -15.12 -0.12 -22.19
C ILE A 249 -14.84 0.25 -20.73
N VAL A 250 -14.07 -0.58 -20.05
CA VAL A 250 -13.52 -0.24 -18.72
C VAL A 250 -12.01 -0.29 -18.80
N ILE A 251 -11.35 0.83 -18.51
CA ILE A 251 -9.90 0.86 -18.35
C ILE A 251 -9.59 0.38 -16.94
N TYR A 252 -8.94 -0.78 -16.84
CA TYR A 252 -8.55 -1.39 -15.57
C TYR A 252 -7.08 -1.16 -15.31
N PHE A 253 -6.79 -0.49 -14.21
CA PHE A 253 -5.44 -0.31 -13.68
C PHE A 253 -5.25 -1.22 -12.50
N SER A 254 -4.10 -1.88 -12.45
CA SER A 254 -3.68 -2.60 -11.27
C SER A 254 -2.21 -2.35 -10.98
N GLU A 255 -1.91 -2.28 -9.70
CA GLU A 255 -0.53 -2.24 -9.23
C GLU A 255 -0.46 -3.09 -7.97
N TYR A 256 0.43 -4.07 -7.99
CA TYR A 256 0.79 -4.79 -6.78
C TYR A 256 2.11 -4.23 -6.28
N GLN A 257 2.04 -3.55 -5.13
CA GLN A 257 3.23 -3.17 -4.40
C GLN A 257 3.46 -4.21 -3.31
N ARG A 258 4.63 -4.85 -3.33
CA ARG A 258 4.98 -5.85 -2.33
C ARG A 258 5.36 -5.13 -1.04
N TYR A 259 4.44 -5.07 -0.08
CA TYR A 259 4.68 -4.53 1.25
C TYR A 259 5.29 -5.61 2.15
N GLY A 260 6.34 -5.25 2.90
CA GLY A 260 6.65 -5.74 4.26
C GLY A 260 6.76 -7.23 4.55
N LYS A 261 6.43 -8.14 3.62
CA LYS A 261 6.42 -9.57 3.87
C LYS A 261 7.84 -10.12 3.85
N ILE A 262 8.33 -10.45 5.04
CA ILE A 262 9.51 -11.30 5.23
C ILE A 262 9.31 -12.59 4.43
N GLY A 263 10.24 -12.91 3.54
CA GLY A 263 10.24 -14.16 2.77
C GLY A 263 9.66 -14.08 1.36
N SER A 264 10.01 -13.04 0.59
CA SER A 264 10.14 -13.20 -0.86
C SER A 264 11.38 -13.97 -1.23
#